data_AF-A0A3A4VG77-F1
#
_entry.id   AF-A0A3A4VG77-F1
#
_cell.length_a   1.000
_cell.length_b   1.000
_cell.length_c   1.000
_cell.angle_alpha   90.00
_cell.angle_beta   90.00
_cell.angle_gamma   90.00
#
_symmetry.space_group_name_H-M   'P 1'
#
loop_
_entity.id
_entity.type
_entity.pdbx_description
1 polymer ?
#
loop_
_entity_poly.entity_id
_entity_poly.type
_entity_poly.pdbx_seq_one_letter_code
_entity_poly.pdbx_strand_id
1 'polypeptide(L)'
;MKSLKDELSNRLQKIKDERNQLAHRFDRLTELEQAIELLIKEEDLRAVTTQLSLLPVTSSNGQKEIGRTEIGRFILNALADGKPRPLSQLVEIAEAQHINFQGKKPGRVLHRALWGMRHNGYTQSVGKSVWQITEKAQAKVGIRAVEDKQKGTTIDEMAATVAGH
;
A
#
# COMPACT_ATOMS: atom_id res chain seq x y z
N MET A 1 52.88 52.59 9.31
CA MET A 1 52.53 51.68 8.19
C MET A 1 52.38 50.29 8.76
N LYS A 2 51.21 49.64 8.61
CA LYS A 2 51.05 48.23 9.01
C LYS A 2 51.92 47.37 8.09
N SER A 3 52.61 46.38 8.64
CA SER A 3 53.45 45.47 7.88
C SER A 3 52.60 44.64 6.92
N LEU A 4 53.05 44.45 5.68
CA LEU A 4 52.42 43.53 4.71
C LEU A 4 52.21 42.14 5.32
N LYS A 5 53.13 41.70 6.19
CA LYS A 5 53.02 40.44 6.93
C LYS A 5 51.80 40.39 7.84
N ASP A 6 51.47 41.49 8.52
CA ASP A 6 50.31 41.57 9.42
C ASP A 6 49.01 41.56 8.62
N GLU A 7 48.98 42.22 7.46
CA GLU A 7 47.81 42.21 6.58
C GLU A 7 47.55 40.81 5.98
N LEU A 8 48.60 40.15 5.49
CA LEU A 8 48.52 38.79 4.97
C LEU A 8 48.13 37.77 6.06
N SER A 9 48.67 37.94 7.27
CA SER A 9 48.32 37.08 8.41
C SER A 9 46.85 37.24 8.80
N ASN A 10 46.33 38.47 8.82
CA ASN A 10 44.92 38.74 9.08
C ASN A 10 44.00 38.15 8.00
N ARG A 11 44.38 38.25 6.71
CA ARG A 11 43.62 37.62 5.62
C ARG A 11 43.63 36.11 5.72
N LEU A 12 44.78 35.51 6.02
CA LEU A 12 44.88 34.06 6.21
C LEU A 12 44.01 33.58 7.37
N GLN A 13 43.96 34.34 8.47
CA GLN A 13 43.12 34.01 9.61
C GLN A 13 41.63 34.06 9.24
N LYS A 14 41.18 35.11 8.54
CA LYS A 14 39.80 35.19 8.04
C LYS A 14 39.42 34.01 7.16
N ILE A 15 40.30 33.61 6.24
CA ILE A 15 40.06 32.45 5.37
C ILE A 15 39.95 31.15 6.20
N LYS A 16 40.77 30.98 7.24
CA LYS A 16 40.68 29.84 8.15
C LYS A 16 39.35 29.82 8.92
N ASP A 17 38.91 30.99 9.38
CA ASP A 17 37.65 31.13 10.12
C ASP A 17 36.45 30.83 9.20
N GLU A 18 36.44 31.35 7.98
CA GLU A 18 35.42 31.05 6.96
C GLU A 18 35.40 29.57 6.60
N ARG A 19 36.58 28.95 6.43
CA ARG A 19 36.69 27.51 6.18
C ARG A 19 36.08 26.69 7.31
N ASN A 20 36.37 27.05 8.57
CA ASN A 20 35.81 26.35 9.72
C ASN A 20 34.29 26.54 9.82
N GLN A 21 33.77 27.73 9.51
CA GLN A 21 32.33 27.97 9.45
C GLN A 21 31.65 27.13 8.37
N LEU A 22 32.27 27.00 7.18
CA LEU A 22 31.77 26.15 6.11
C LEU A 22 31.81 24.67 6.49
N ALA A 23 32.86 24.21 7.16
CA ALA A 23 32.94 22.85 7.68
C ALA A 23 31.79 22.54 8.64
N HIS A 24 31.53 23.43 9.61
CA HIS A 24 30.38 23.26 10.52
C HIS A 24 29.03 23.24 9.80
N ARG A 25 28.86 24.04 8.74
CA ARG A 25 27.64 24.00 7.91
C ARG A 25 27.53 22.67 7.16
N PHE A 26 28.64 22.15 6.66
CA PHE A 26 28.68 20.87 5.96
C PHE A 26 28.34 19.71 6.90
N ASP A 27 28.89 19.70 8.12
CA ASP A 27 28.57 18.73 9.15
C ASP A 27 27.07 18.74 9.47
N ARG A 28 26.49 19.94 9.67
CA ARG A 28 25.06 20.10 9.91
C ARG A 28 24.19 19.62 8.73
N LEU A 29 24.62 19.86 7.49
CA LEU A 29 23.92 19.33 6.32
C LEU A 29 23.99 17.80 6.26
N THR A 30 25.12 17.22 6.64
CA THR A 30 25.32 15.77 6.71
C THR A 30 24.41 15.14 7.76
N GLU A 31 24.28 15.76 8.94
CA GLU A 31 23.33 15.34 9.99
C GLU A 31 21.88 15.39 9.49
N LEU A 32 21.51 16.45 8.76
CA LEU A 32 20.16 16.59 8.19
C LEU A 32 19.91 15.55 7.10
N GLU A 33 20.89 15.27 6.24
CA GLU A 33 20.82 14.23 5.22
C GLU A 33 20.59 12.86 5.88
N GLN A 34 21.38 12.50 6.89
CA GLN A 34 21.21 11.26 7.64
C GLN A 34 19.86 11.18 8.35
N ALA A 35 19.38 12.29 8.92
CA ALA A 35 18.06 12.35 9.54
C ALA A 35 16.94 12.14 8.50
N ILE A 36 17.06 12.73 7.31
CA ILE A 36 16.12 12.54 6.21
C ILE A 36 16.18 11.10 5.68
N GLU A 37 17.37 10.52 5.52
CA GLU A 37 17.53 9.12 5.13
C GLU A 37 16.89 8.16 6.15
N LEU A 38 17.05 8.44 7.45
CA LEU A 38 16.38 7.70 8.51
C LEU A 38 14.86 7.85 8.43
N LEU A 39 14.35 9.07 8.20
CA LEU A 39 12.91 9.30 8.01
C LEU A 39 12.37 8.62 6.76
N ILE A 40 13.15 8.56 5.66
CA ILE A 40 12.78 7.81 4.45
C ILE A 40 12.75 6.31 4.77
N LYS A 41 13.76 5.77 5.46
CA LYS A 41 13.77 4.36 5.88
C LYS A 41 12.62 4.04 6.83
N GLU A 42 12.31 4.93 7.77
CA GLU A 42 11.16 4.81 8.67
C GLU A 42 9.85 4.90 7.89
N GLU A 43 9.73 5.78 6.91
CA GLU A 43 8.56 5.89 6.05
C GLU A 43 8.44 4.70 5.10
N ASP A 44 9.53 4.10 4.64
CA ASP A 44 9.54 2.85 3.86
C ASP A 44 9.13 1.66 4.75
N LEU A 45 9.66 1.59 5.98
CA LEU A 45 9.24 0.60 6.98
C LEU A 45 7.78 0.82 7.37
N ARG A 46 7.33 2.05 7.56
CA ARG A 46 5.92 2.39 7.77
C ARG A 46 5.11 2.17 6.51
N ALA A 47 5.63 2.31 5.30
CA ALA A 47 4.91 1.97 4.09
C ALA A 47 4.69 0.46 4.06
N VAL A 48 5.69 -0.34 4.42
CA VAL A 48 5.53 -1.78 4.63
C VAL A 48 4.54 -2.08 5.76
N THR A 49 4.63 -1.38 6.90
CA THR A 49 3.83 -1.64 8.12
C THR A 49 2.39 -1.08 8.06
N THR A 50 2.18 0.00 7.32
CA THR A 50 0.89 0.67 7.09
C THR A 50 0.21 0.10 5.85
N GLN A 51 0.97 -0.42 4.86
CA GLN A 51 0.44 -1.38 3.89
C GLN A 51 0.01 -2.67 4.60
N LEU A 52 0.68 -3.10 5.67
CA LEU A 52 0.27 -4.22 6.54
C LEU A 52 -1.03 -3.97 7.34
N SER A 53 -1.46 -2.72 7.50
CA SER A 53 -2.71 -2.38 8.21
C SER A 53 -3.93 -2.26 7.28
N LEU A 54 -3.73 -2.14 5.95
CA LEU A 54 -4.80 -2.10 4.96
C LEU A 54 -4.73 -3.20 3.88
N LEU A 55 -3.71 -4.07 3.93
CA LEU A 55 -3.52 -5.27 3.11
C LEU A 55 -2.80 -6.35 3.97
N PRO A 56 -2.96 -7.65 3.66
CA PRO A 56 -3.07 -8.71 4.66
C PRO A 56 -1.77 -8.93 5.45
N VAL A 57 -1.93 -8.98 6.78
CA VAL A 57 -1.04 -9.72 7.68
C VAL A 57 -0.81 -11.09 7.06
N THR A 58 0.46 -11.45 6.84
CA THR A 58 0.85 -12.81 6.49
C THR A 58 0.20 -13.73 7.51
N SER A 59 -0.67 -14.64 7.05
CA SER A 59 -1.13 -15.74 7.89
C SER A 59 0.10 -16.40 8.50
N SER A 60 0.02 -16.89 9.73
CA SER A 60 1.08 -17.62 10.45
C SER A 60 1.68 -18.82 9.68
N ASN A 61 1.21 -19.06 8.45
CA ASN A 61 1.45 -20.20 7.60
C ASN A 61 2.06 -19.80 6.22
N GLY A 62 2.48 -18.53 6.04
CA GLY A 62 3.20 -18.08 4.84
C GLY A 62 2.39 -17.97 3.53
N GLN A 63 1.08 -18.22 3.55
CA GLN A 63 0.24 -18.11 2.35
C GLN A 63 -0.33 -16.68 2.17
N LYS A 64 -0.07 -16.09 1.00
CA LYS A 64 -0.65 -14.80 0.56
C LYS A 64 -2.15 -14.97 0.29
N GLU A 65 -2.97 -14.75 1.31
CA GLU A 65 -4.42 -14.86 1.17
C GLU A 65 -5.01 -13.66 0.42
N ILE A 66 -5.68 -13.99 -0.67
CA ILE A 66 -6.41 -13.08 -1.56
C ILE A 66 -7.65 -12.57 -0.83
N GLY A 67 -8.03 -11.29 -0.98
CA GLY A 67 -9.35 -10.82 -0.53
C GLY A 67 -9.61 -10.90 0.98
N ARG A 68 -8.62 -10.65 1.85
CA ARG A 68 -8.87 -10.58 3.31
C ARG A 68 -9.63 -9.32 3.72
N THR A 69 -9.44 -8.21 3.01
CA THR A 69 -10.14 -6.93 3.27
C THR A 69 -11.47 -6.87 2.55
N GLU A 70 -12.47 -6.18 3.13
CA GLU A 70 -13.80 -5.98 2.51
C GLU A 70 -13.70 -5.39 1.11
N ILE A 71 -12.84 -4.39 0.93
CA ILE A 71 -12.55 -3.78 -0.37
C ILE A 71 -11.89 -4.78 -1.34
N GLY A 72 -11.00 -5.63 -0.85
CA GLY A 72 -10.38 -6.67 -1.66
C GLY A 72 -11.38 -7.72 -2.13
N ARG A 73 -12.29 -8.18 -1.25
CA ARG A 73 -13.39 -9.10 -1.61
C ARG A 73 -14.32 -8.45 -2.61
N PHE A 74 -14.69 -7.20 -2.36
CA PHE A 74 -15.51 -6.40 -3.27
C PHE A 74 -14.91 -6.37 -4.68
N ILE A 75 -13.63 -6.00 -4.82
CA ILE A 75 -12.97 -5.90 -6.14
C ILE A 75 -12.94 -7.25 -6.84
N LEU A 76 -12.65 -8.34 -6.12
CA LEU A 76 -12.63 -9.68 -6.70
C LEU A 76 -14.01 -10.12 -7.17
N ASN A 77 -15.05 -9.87 -6.39
CA ASN A 77 -16.42 -10.19 -6.74
C ASN A 77 -16.91 -9.34 -7.92
N ALA A 78 -16.59 -8.04 -7.93
CA ALA A 78 -16.97 -7.11 -8.99
C ALA A 78 -16.29 -7.43 -10.34
N LEU A 79 -15.12 -8.08 -10.31
CA LEU A 79 -14.34 -8.50 -11.49
C LEU A 79 -14.36 -10.01 -11.72
N ALA A 80 -15.15 -10.78 -10.97
CA ALA A 80 -15.14 -12.25 -11.01
C ALA A 80 -15.54 -12.82 -12.39
N ASP A 81 -16.34 -12.06 -13.13
CA ASP A 81 -16.78 -12.39 -14.49
C ASP A 81 -15.68 -12.26 -15.55
N GLY A 82 -14.47 -11.81 -15.16
CA GLY A 82 -13.35 -11.65 -16.07
C GLY A 82 -13.51 -10.48 -17.03
N LYS A 83 -14.55 -9.65 -16.90
CA LYS A 83 -14.79 -8.54 -17.83
C LYS A 83 -13.98 -7.31 -17.41
N PRO A 84 -13.33 -6.60 -18.35
CA PRO A 84 -12.69 -5.33 -18.05
C PRO A 84 -13.73 -4.28 -17.63
N ARG A 85 -13.49 -3.60 -16.51
CA ARG A 85 -14.37 -2.55 -15.98
C ARG A 85 -13.60 -1.26 -15.70
N PRO A 86 -14.14 -0.07 -16.05
CA PRO A 86 -13.55 1.19 -15.67
C PRO A 86 -13.68 1.43 -14.16
N LEU A 87 -12.76 2.20 -13.59
CA LEU A 87 -12.78 2.57 -12.18
C LEU A 87 -14.09 3.26 -11.76
N SER A 88 -14.67 4.09 -12.63
CA SER A 88 -15.96 4.75 -12.37
C SER A 88 -17.08 3.74 -12.12
N GLN A 89 -17.15 2.68 -12.93
CA GLN A 89 -18.14 1.63 -12.76
C GLN A 89 -17.91 0.83 -11.47
N LEU A 90 -16.65 0.61 -11.07
CA LEU A 90 -16.35 -0.01 -9.78
C LEU A 90 -16.77 0.87 -8.60
N VAL A 91 -16.70 2.19 -8.73
CA VAL A 91 -17.23 3.13 -7.72
C VAL A 91 -18.74 3.02 -7.63
N GLU A 92 -19.45 3.04 -8.76
CA GLU A 92 -20.90 2.90 -8.81
C GLU A 92 -21.38 1.58 -8.17
N ILE A 93 -20.72 0.46 -8.48
CA ILE A 93 -21.04 -0.84 -7.89
C ILE A 93 -20.77 -0.82 -6.38
N ALA A 94 -19.69 -0.17 -5.93
CA ALA A 94 -19.38 -0.10 -4.50
C ALA A 94 -20.37 0.76 -3.72
N GLU A 95 -20.84 1.87 -4.32
CA GLU A 95 -21.86 2.73 -3.75
C GLU A 95 -23.21 2.02 -3.69
N ALA A 96 -23.58 1.29 -4.75
CA ALA A 96 -24.79 0.46 -4.78
C ALA A 96 -24.77 -0.68 -3.74
N GLN A 97 -23.58 -1.18 -3.38
CA GLN A 97 -23.38 -2.19 -2.34
C GLN A 97 -23.14 -1.60 -0.94
N HIS A 98 -23.30 -0.28 -0.78
CA HIS A 98 -23.10 0.43 0.49
C HIS A 98 -21.75 0.14 1.16
N ILE A 99 -20.69 -0.01 0.37
CA ILE A 99 -19.33 -0.25 0.90
C ILE A 99 -18.89 0.98 1.71
N ASN A 100 -18.48 0.74 2.96
CA ASN A 100 -18.01 1.81 3.83
C ASN A 100 -16.55 2.18 3.51
N PHE A 101 -16.35 3.40 3.00
CA PHE A 101 -15.02 3.94 2.70
C PHE A 101 -14.40 4.75 3.84
N GLN A 102 -14.98 4.74 5.05
CA GLN A 102 -14.48 5.43 6.24
C GLN A 102 -14.18 6.91 6.01
N GLY A 103 -15.10 7.61 5.32
CA GLY A 103 -14.96 9.04 4.99
C GLY A 103 -13.91 9.38 3.92
N LYS A 104 -13.28 8.38 3.27
CA LYS A 104 -12.32 8.60 2.18
C LYS A 104 -13.02 8.58 0.83
N LYS A 105 -12.42 9.25 -0.17
CA LYS A 105 -12.93 9.26 -1.55
C LYS A 105 -12.91 7.83 -2.16
N PRO A 106 -14.07 7.25 -2.56
CA PRO A 106 -14.17 5.87 -3.04
C PRO A 106 -13.20 5.53 -4.17
N GLY A 107 -13.15 6.40 -5.19
CA GLY A 107 -12.26 6.20 -6.34
C GLY A 107 -10.78 6.12 -5.96
N ARG A 108 -10.33 6.90 -4.97
CA ARG A 108 -8.92 6.86 -4.50
C ARG A 108 -8.63 5.57 -3.75
N VAL A 109 -9.57 5.10 -2.94
CA VAL A 109 -9.44 3.85 -2.18
C VAL A 109 -9.41 2.65 -3.14
N LEU A 110 -10.37 2.58 -4.06
CA LEU A 110 -10.45 1.52 -5.06
C LEU A 110 -9.23 1.53 -5.99
N HIS A 111 -8.78 2.70 -6.47
CA HIS A 111 -7.58 2.81 -7.29
C HIS A 111 -6.34 2.25 -6.57
N ARG A 112 -6.14 2.62 -5.31
CA ARG A 112 -5.00 2.12 -4.51
C ARG A 112 -5.09 0.62 -4.29
N ALA A 113 -6.27 0.10 -3.97
CA ALA A 113 -6.49 -1.33 -3.79
C ALA A 113 -6.23 -2.11 -5.09
N LEU A 114 -6.74 -1.64 -6.23
CA LEU A 114 -6.51 -2.23 -7.55
C LEU A 114 -5.02 -2.25 -7.91
N TRP A 115 -4.30 -1.17 -7.61
CA TRP A 115 -2.86 -1.09 -7.84
C TRP A 115 -2.08 -2.06 -6.94
N GLY A 116 -2.44 -2.17 -5.66
CA GLY A 116 -1.87 -3.17 -4.76
C GLY A 116 -2.15 -4.61 -5.20
N MET A 117 -3.36 -4.88 -5.70
CA MET A 117 -3.72 -6.18 -6.26
C MET A 117 -2.95 -6.51 -7.55
N ARG A 118 -2.64 -5.50 -8.36
CA ARG A 118 -1.81 -5.64 -9.57
C ARG A 118 -0.39 -6.05 -9.22
N HIS A 119 0.23 -5.43 -8.23
CA HIS A 119 1.58 -5.81 -7.77
C HIS A 119 1.66 -7.26 -7.29
N ASN A 120 0.55 -7.81 -6.81
CA ASN A 120 0.45 -9.21 -6.40
C ASN A 120 -0.02 -10.16 -7.52
N GLY A 121 -0.19 -9.65 -8.74
CA GLY A 121 -0.60 -10.42 -9.91
C GLY A 121 -2.06 -10.83 -9.92
N TYR A 122 -2.93 -10.17 -9.16
CA TYR A 122 -4.36 -10.49 -9.09
C TYR A 122 -5.22 -9.70 -10.07
N THR A 123 -4.79 -8.49 -10.42
CA THR A 123 -5.48 -7.63 -11.37
C THR A 123 -4.51 -7.09 -12.40
N GLN A 124 -5.03 -6.67 -13.55
CA GLN A 124 -4.27 -6.03 -14.62
C GLN A 124 -5.02 -4.82 -15.18
N SER A 125 -4.27 -3.86 -15.71
CA SER A 125 -4.82 -2.68 -16.38
C SER A 125 -4.85 -2.97 -17.88
N VAL A 126 -6.04 -2.96 -18.48
CA VAL A 126 -6.26 -3.27 -19.92
C VAL A 126 -6.43 -1.99 -20.74
N GLY A 127 -6.53 -0.84 -20.08
CA GLY A 127 -6.61 0.48 -20.70
C GLY A 127 -6.48 1.58 -19.66
N LYS A 128 -6.74 2.83 -20.04
CA LYS A 128 -6.68 3.98 -19.12
C LYS A 128 -7.78 3.83 -18.05
N SER A 129 -7.40 3.51 -16.82
CA SER A 129 -8.32 3.29 -15.69
C SER A 129 -9.31 2.14 -15.89
N VAL A 130 -9.00 1.17 -16.76
CA VAL A 130 -9.80 -0.04 -17.00
C VAL A 130 -9.07 -1.24 -16.43
N TRP A 131 -9.77 -1.97 -15.56
CA TRP A 131 -9.20 -3.03 -14.73
C TRP A 131 -9.89 -4.36 -14.99
N GLN A 132 -9.11 -5.43 -14.92
CA GLN A 132 -9.57 -6.80 -15.09
C GLN A 132 -8.87 -7.71 -14.08
N ILE A 133 -9.53 -8.78 -13.64
CA ILE A 133 -8.89 -9.85 -12.88
C ILE A 133 -7.96 -10.67 -13.80
N THR A 134 -6.84 -11.17 -13.28
CA THR A 134 -5.97 -12.08 -14.04
C THR A 134 -6.54 -13.51 -14.03
N GLU A 135 -6.23 -14.32 -15.04
CA GLU A 135 -6.64 -15.74 -15.08
C GLU A 135 -6.18 -16.51 -13.82
N LYS A 136 -4.97 -16.20 -13.34
CA LYS A 136 -4.41 -16.75 -12.09
C LYS A 136 -5.25 -16.42 -10.86
N ALA A 137 -5.85 -15.24 -10.82
CA ALA A 137 -6.73 -14.84 -9.72
C ALA A 137 -8.15 -15.37 -9.91
N GLN A 138 -8.65 -15.42 -11.14
CA GLN A 138 -9.96 -15.97 -11.46
C GLN A 138 -10.05 -17.44 -11.07
N ALA A 139 -9.01 -18.24 -11.34
CA ALA A 139 -8.90 -19.62 -10.89
C ALA A 139 -8.98 -19.76 -9.35
N LYS A 140 -8.41 -18.81 -8.60
CA LYS A 140 -8.42 -18.83 -7.13
C LYS A 140 -9.72 -18.32 -6.52
N VAL A 141 -10.39 -17.37 -7.16
CA VAL A 141 -11.72 -16.88 -6.76
C VAL A 141 -12.79 -17.94 -7.04
N GLY A 142 -12.68 -18.66 -8.16
CA GLY A 142 -13.55 -19.80 -8.49
C GLY A 142 -13.47 -20.95 -7.47
N ILE A 143 -12.29 -21.22 -6.90
CA ILE A 143 -12.10 -22.24 -5.86
C ILE A 143 -12.77 -21.82 -4.54
N ARG A 144 -12.67 -20.54 -4.14
CA ARG A 144 -13.28 -20.04 -2.89
C ARG A 144 -14.81 -19.96 -2.93
N ALA A 145 -15.40 -19.64 -4.09
CA ALA A 145 -16.86 -19.64 -4.24
C ALA A 145 -17.49 -21.03 -4.07
N VAL A 146 -16.71 -22.09 -4.29
CA VAL A 146 -17.11 -23.49 -4.06
C VAL A 146 -16.93 -23.88 -2.58
N GLU A 147 -15.85 -23.44 -1.94
CA GLU A 147 -15.61 -23.69 -0.50
C GLU A 147 -16.61 -22.96 0.42
N ASP A 148 -16.99 -21.72 0.11
CA ASP A 148 -17.97 -20.96 0.89
C ASP A 148 -19.39 -21.53 0.75
N LYS A 149 -19.72 -22.14 -0.40
CA LYS A 149 -20.97 -22.89 -0.56
C LYS A 149 -20.97 -24.19 0.24
N GLN A 150 -19.86 -24.93 0.28
CA GLN A 150 -19.77 -26.17 1.06
C GLN A 150 -19.83 -25.94 2.57
N LYS A 151 -19.33 -24.81 3.08
CA LYS A 151 -19.44 -24.43 4.49
C LYS A 151 -20.83 -23.91 4.88
N GLY A 152 -21.59 -23.35 3.94
CA GLY A 152 -22.99 -22.96 4.17
C GLY A 152 -23.92 -24.16 4.34
N THR A 153 -23.74 -25.22 3.54
CA THR A 153 -24.60 -26.41 3.59
C THR A 153 -24.41 -27.23 4.88
N THR A 154 -23.20 -27.26 5.45
CA THR A 154 -22.92 -28.06 6.64
C THR A 154 -23.50 -27.48 7.93
N ILE A 155 -23.76 -26.17 7.99
CA ILE A 155 -24.32 -25.55 9.20
C ILE A 155 -25.84 -25.74 9.26
N ASP A 156 -26.54 -25.68 8.13
CA ASP A 156 -27.99 -25.93 8.09
C ASP A 156 -28.37 -27.42 8.23
N GLU A 157 -27.54 -28.37 7.79
CA GLU A 157 -27.81 -29.80 8.01
C GLU A 157 -27.53 -30.27 9.46
N MET A 158 -26.64 -29.60 10.20
CA MET A 158 -26.38 -29.94 11.61
C MET A 158 -27.42 -29.33 12.57
N ALA A 159 -28.09 -28.24 12.20
CA ALA A 159 -29.16 -27.64 13.01
C ALA A 159 -30.48 -28.45 12.95
N ALA A 160 -30.73 -29.19 11.86
CA ALA A 160 -31.93 -30.00 11.72
C ALA A 160 -31.93 -31.31 12.53
N THR A 161 -30.76 -31.80 12.97
CA THR A 161 -30.67 -33.09 13.70
C THR A 161 -30.74 -32.93 15.23
N VAL A 162 -30.61 -31.71 15.78
CA VAL A 162 -30.61 -31.48 17.25
C VAL A 162 -31.98 -31.03 17.78
N ALA A 163 -32.93 -30.69 16.91
CA ALA A 163 -34.27 -30.24 17.29
C ALA A 163 -35.39 -31.30 17.11
N GLY A 164 -35.05 -32.53 16.75
CA GLY A 164 -36.04 -33.58 16.48
C GLY A 164 -35.61 -34.96 16.95
N HIS A 165 -36.15 -35.35 18.11
CA HIS A 165 -36.15 -36.67 18.78
C HIS A 165 -34.99 -36.95 19.75
#